data_AF-A0A087H330-F1
#
_entry.id   AF-A0A087H330-F1
#
_cell.length_a   1.000
_cell.length_b   1.000
_cell.length_c   1.000
_cell.angle_alpha   90.00
_cell.angle_beta   90.00
_cell.angle_gamma   90.00
#
_symmetry.space_group_name_H-M   'P 1'
#
loop_
_entity.id
_entity.type
_entity.pdbx_description
1 polymer ?
#
loop_
_entity_poly.entity_id
_entity_poly.type
_entity_poly.pdbx_seq_one_letter_code
_entity_poly.pdbx_strand_id
1 'polypeptide(L)' 'DMSQCTKTTAKCLENNQKHVVFKDLSMIWDSHLFDLPWKKGDYSERNTVLLDDSPYKALLTPVMVVI' A
#
# COMPACT_ATOMS: atom_id res chain seq x y z
N ASP A 1 5.70 -2.27 -7.95
CA ASP A 1 5.22 -3.49 -8.62
C ASP A 1 3.78 -3.80 -8.21
N MET A 2 2.94 -4.32 -9.11
CA MET A 2 1.51 -4.60 -8.82
C MET A 2 1.28 -5.84 -7.95
N SER A 3 2.28 -6.73 -7.79
CA SER A 3 2.14 -7.93 -6.97
C SER A 3 1.91 -7.62 -5.49
N GLN A 4 2.28 -6.42 -5.07
CA GLN A 4 2.28 -5.98 -3.67
C GLN A 4 1.19 -4.97 -3.34
N CYS A 5 0.18 -4.89 -4.19
CA CYS A 5 -0.95 -4.00 -3.98
C CYS A 5 -2.22 -4.81 -3.75
N THR A 6 -3.10 -4.28 -2.91
CA THR A 6 -4.47 -4.79 -2.75
C THR A 6 -5.25 -4.41 -3.99
N LYS A 7 -5.51 -5.39 -4.86
CA LYS A 7 -6.27 -5.21 -6.11
C LYS A 7 -7.76 -5.18 -5.82
N THR A 8 -8.46 -4.24 -6.43
CA THR A 8 -9.92 -4.21 -6.43
C THR A 8 -10.47 -4.81 -7.72
N THR A 9 -11.79 -5.04 -7.76
CA THR A 9 -12.51 -5.36 -9.00
C THR A 9 -12.85 -4.12 -9.83
N ALA A 10 -12.69 -2.91 -9.26
CA ALA A 10 -12.94 -1.66 -9.95
C ALA A 10 -11.82 -1.38 -10.96
N LYS A 11 -12.19 -0.81 -12.11
CA LYS A 11 -11.27 -0.43 -13.18
C LYS A 11 -11.01 1.06 -13.16
N CYS A 12 -9.80 1.46 -13.58
CA CYS A 12 -9.47 2.86 -13.73
C CYS A 12 -10.29 3.47 -14.88
N LEU A 13 -10.88 4.65 -14.65
CA LEU A 13 -11.71 5.33 -15.65
C LEU A 13 -10.93 5.63 -16.95
N GLU A 14 -9.66 6.03 -16.82
CA GLU A 14 -8.79 6.36 -17.95
C GLU A 14 -8.24 5.12 -18.68
N ASN A 15 -8.25 3.94 -18.03
CA ASN A 15 -7.77 2.70 -18.62
C ASN A 15 -8.48 1.47 -18.05
N ASN A 16 -9.45 0.96 -18.82
CA ASN A 16 -10.27 -0.20 -18.46
C ASN A 16 -9.53 -1.55 -18.42
N GLN A 17 -8.24 -1.60 -18.78
CA GLN A 17 -7.39 -2.77 -18.55
C GLN A 17 -6.68 -2.73 -17.20
N LYS A 18 -6.62 -1.55 -16.56
CA LYS A 18 -6.00 -1.35 -15.25
C LYS A 18 -7.06 -1.40 -14.16
N HIS A 19 -6.77 -2.14 -13.09
CA HIS A 19 -7.60 -2.17 -11.89
C HIS A 19 -7.16 -1.07 -10.92
N VAL A 20 -8.09 -0.53 -10.16
CA VAL A 20 -7.78 0.33 -9.02
C VAL A 20 -7.10 -0.53 -7.97
N VAL A 21 -5.99 -0.02 -7.46
CA VAL A 21 -5.16 -0.71 -6.47
C VAL A 21 -4.91 0.20 -5.28
N PHE A 22 -4.78 -0.42 -4.11
CA PHE A 22 -4.39 0.24 -2.88
C PHE A 22 -3.09 -0.36 -2.36
N LYS A 23 -2.36 0.44 -1.60
CA LYS A 23 -1.22 0.00 -0.80
C LYS A 23 -1.67 -0.07 0.63
N ASP A 24 -1.49 -1.23 1.24
CA ASP A 24 -1.82 -1.47 2.64
C ASP A 24 -0.54 -1.75 3.42
N LEU A 25 -0.11 -0.77 4.23
CA LEU A 25 1.12 -0.87 5.01
C LEU A 25 1.01 -1.90 6.15
N SER A 26 -0.20 -2.27 6.59
CA SER A 26 -0.37 -3.30 7.63
C SER A 26 0.20 -4.64 7.18
N MET A 27 0.09 -4.96 5.89
CA MET A 27 0.66 -6.18 5.32
C MET A 27 2.20 -6.22 5.39
N ILE A 28 2.84 -5.05 5.46
CA ILE A 28 4.29 -4.91 5.64
C ILE A 28 4.66 -5.00 7.13
N TRP A 29 3.89 -4.35 8.00
CA TRP A 29 4.14 -4.35 9.45
C TRP A 29 3.97 -5.74 10.06
N ASP A 30 2.98 -6.50 9.60
CA ASP A 30 2.73 -7.86 10.06
C ASP A 30 3.57 -8.92 9.31
N SER A 31 4.47 -8.49 8.41
CA SER A 31 5.39 -9.36 7.65
C SER A 31 4.67 -10.48 6.86
N HIS A 32 3.39 -10.30 6.51
CA HIS A 32 2.58 -11.34 5.87
C HIS A 32 3.00 -11.68 4.44
N LEU A 33 3.68 -10.77 3.76
CA LEU A 33 3.84 -10.84 2.30
C LEU A 33 5.27 -11.06 1.80
N PHE A 34 6.28 -11.08 2.68
CA PHE A 34 7.67 -10.88 2.24
C PHE A 34 8.74 -11.40 3.20
N ASP A 35 9.86 -11.89 2.65
CA ASP A 35 11.16 -12.00 3.34
C ASP A 35 11.77 -10.59 3.50
N LEU A 36 11.24 -9.82 4.44
CA LEU A 36 11.74 -8.48 4.74
C LEU A 36 12.98 -8.57 5.63
N PRO A 37 13.94 -7.64 5.47
CA PRO A 37 15.11 -7.59 6.33
C PRO A 37 14.80 -7.09 7.76
N TRP A 38 13.59 -6.55 7.99
CA TRP A 38 13.12 -6.12 9.30
C TRP A 38 12.12 -7.12 9.88
N LYS A 39 11.96 -7.08 11.20
CA LYS A 39 11.04 -7.93 11.95
C LYS A 39 9.71 -7.24 12.17
N LYS A 40 8.68 -8.05 12.43
CA LYS A 40 7.39 -7.55 12.92
C LYS A 40 7.61 -6.66 14.15
N GLY A 41 7.06 -5.44 14.10
CA GLY A 41 7.19 -4.43 15.16
C GLY A 41 8.31 -3.40 14.97
N ASP A 42 9.25 -3.61 14.04
CA ASP A 42 10.26 -2.59 13.70
C ASP A 42 9.59 -1.37 13.05
N TYR A 43 8.50 -1.60 12.32
CA TYR A 43 7.68 -0.58 11.67
C TYR A 43 6.21 -0.73 12.05
N SER A 44 5.53 0.41 12.07
CA SER A 44 4.14 0.60 12.47
C SER A 44 3.57 1.85 11.80
N GLU A 45 2.29 2.13 12.05
CA GLU A 45 1.63 3.37 11.62
C GLU A 45 2.39 4.64 12.02
N ARG A 46 3.15 4.63 13.13
CA ARG A 46 3.74 5.83 13.72
C ARG A 46 5.11 6.20 13.15
N ASN A 47 5.80 5.24 12.56
CA ASN A 47 7.17 5.40 12.06
C ASN A 47 7.32 4.95 10.60
N THR A 48 6.21 4.80 9.88
CA THR A 48 6.20 4.47 8.46
C THR A 48 5.45 5.55 7.69
N VAL A 49 6.03 6.02 6.58
CA VAL A 49 5.38 6.96 5.66
C VAL A 49 5.29 6.30 4.29
N LEU A 50 4.12 6.41 3.65
CA LEU A 50 3.93 5.96 2.28
C LEU A 50 4.23 7.12 1.31
N LEU A 51 5.22 6.94 0.44
CA LEU A 51 5.51 7.84 -0.67
C LEU A 51 4.93 7.26 -1.96
N ASP A 52 3.99 7.99 -2.59
CA ASP A 52 3.34 7.57 -3.84
C ASP A 52 2.94 8.80 -4.67
N ASP A 53 2.95 8.66 -6.00
CA ASP A 53 2.50 9.70 -6.94
C ASP A 53 0.97 9.79 -7.06
N SER A 54 0.26 8.82 -6.47
CA SER A 54 -1.17 8.64 -6.60
C SER A 54 -1.82 8.61 -5.20
N PRO A 55 -2.38 9.72 -4.72
CA PRO A 55 -2.87 9.83 -3.34
C PRO A 55 -3.96 8.80 -3.00
N TYR A 56 -4.78 8.40 -3.99
CA TYR A 56 -5.83 7.39 -3.78
C TYR A 56 -5.28 6.01 -3.38
N LYS A 57 -4.03 5.68 -3.73
CA LYS A 57 -3.45 4.37 -3.37
C LYS A 57 -3.24 4.22 -1.86
N ALA A 58 -3.17 5.34 -1.13
CA ALA A 58 -2.95 5.37 0.31
C ALA A 58 -4.24 5.21 1.15
N LEU A 59 -5.41 5.02 0.52
CA LEU A 59 -6.70 5.00 1.23
C LEU A 59 -6.84 3.89 2.29
N LEU A 60 -6.04 2.83 2.23
CA LEU A 60 -6.01 1.77 3.25
C LEU A 60 -4.93 1.98 4.33
N THR A 61 -4.15 3.06 4.23
CA THR A 61 -3.14 3.39 5.23
C THR A 61 -3.71 4.42 6.20
N PRO A 62 -3.60 4.19 7.54
CA PRO A 62 -3.95 5.22 8.51
C PRO A 62 -3.07 6.45 8.23
N VAL A 63 -3.73 7.57 7.98
CA VAL A 63 -3.22 8.74 7.25
C VAL A 63 -1.97 9.39 7.89
N MET A 64 -0.79 8.95 7.46
CA MET A 64 0.39 9.80 7.32
C MET A 64 0.84 9.76 5.87
N VAL A 65 0.09 10.47 5.02
CA VAL A 65 0.39 10.65 3.60
C VAL A 65 1.00 12.05 3.44
N VAL A 66 2.24 12.11 2.97
CA VAL A 66 2.85 13.36 2.50
C VAL A 66 2.79 13.32 0.97
N ILE A 67 2.08 14.29 0.39
CA ILE A 67 1.92 14.49 -1.06
C ILE A 67 3.08 15.32 -1.62
#